data_AF-A0A8H6I340-F1
#
_entry.id   AF-A0A8H6I340-F1
#
_cell.length_a   1.000
_cell.length_b   1.000
_cell.length_c   1.000
_cell.angle_alpha   90.00
_cell.angle_beta   90.00
_cell.angle_gamma   90.00
#
_symmetry.space_group_name_H-M   'P 1'
#
loop_
_entity.id
_entity.type
_entity.pdbx_description
1 polymer ?
#
loop_
_entity_poly.entity_id
_entity_poly.type
_entity_poly.pdbx_seq_one_letter_code
_entity_poly.pdbx_strand_id
1 'polypeptide(L)'
;MGFWIRDFNLGFYTSTIDTQGEEFIFFHESLCVLSALRHIDDAGYLPSHITIFSDNSNTVDIFNSLRASPRINPILKQACDISLDSCSDYKVLFVPGVQNQIADALSRFDFDRATSLSPGIVFHPFTPPRITLGDKV
;
A
#
# COMPACT_ATOMS: atom_id res chain seq x y z
N MET A 1 -6.04 4.10 5.88
CA MET A 1 -4.96 3.35 5.20
C MET A 1 -3.63 3.82 5.75
N GLY A 2 -2.66 2.92 5.89
CA GLY A 2 -1.32 3.30 6.29
C GLY A 2 -0.29 2.27 5.86
N PHE A 3 0.91 2.74 5.51
CA PHE A 3 2.05 1.90 5.16
C PHE A 3 3.31 2.46 5.82
N TRP A 4 4.30 1.60 6.05
CA TRP A 4 5.53 1.95 6.76
C TRP A 4 6.73 1.53 5.94
N ILE A 5 7.65 2.46 5.69
CA ILE A 5 8.94 2.17 5.07
C ILE A 5 9.97 1.98 6.18
N ARG A 6 10.28 0.70 6.45
CA ARG A 6 11.13 0.29 7.58
C ARG A 6 12.51 0.91 7.56
N ASP A 7 13.18 0.89 6.40
CA ASP A 7 14.59 1.28 6.29
C ASP A 7 14.83 2.76 6.58
N PHE A 8 13.81 3.60 6.37
CA PHE A 8 13.86 5.03 6.65
C PHE A 8 13.06 5.43 7.89
N ASN A 9 12.40 4.46 8.54
CA ASN A 9 11.47 4.69 9.63
C ASN A 9 10.42 5.77 9.33
N LEU A 10 9.81 5.69 8.14
CA LEU A 10 8.78 6.64 7.68
C LEU A 10 7.41 5.98 7.71
N GLY A 11 6.47 6.58 8.44
CA GLY A 11 5.08 6.13 8.53
C GLY A 11 4.17 7.00 7.68
N PHE A 12 3.41 6.39 6.78
CA PHE A 12 2.48 7.08 5.90
C PHE A 12 1.04 6.74 6.28
N TYR A 13 0.17 7.75 6.29
CA TYR A 13 -1.24 7.57 6.67
C TYR A 13 -2.19 8.44 5.83
N THR A 14 -3.42 7.95 5.66
CA THR A 14 -4.53 8.71 5.08
C THR A 14 -5.87 8.13 5.49
N SER A 15 -6.91 8.97 5.48
CA SER A 15 -8.29 8.55 5.67
C SER A 15 -8.75 7.69 4.48
N THR A 16 -9.63 6.73 4.75
CA THR A 16 -10.36 6.02 3.70
C THR A 16 -11.53 6.89 3.19
N ILE A 17 -11.93 6.70 1.94
CA ILE A 17 -12.91 7.58 1.27
C ILE A 17 -14.36 7.10 1.47
N ASP A 18 -14.54 5.85 1.87
CA ASP A 18 -15.83 5.22 2.15
C ASP A 18 -15.68 4.40 3.46
N THR A 19 -16.71 3.77 4.02
CA THR A 19 -16.62 3.15 5.37
C THR A 19 -17.28 1.78 5.55
N GLN A 20 -17.86 1.12 4.54
CA GLN A 20 -18.62 -0.12 4.81
C GLN A 20 -18.40 -1.26 3.78
N GLY A 21 -18.18 -2.48 4.30
CA GLY A 21 -18.14 -3.75 3.56
C GLY A 21 -16.76 -4.41 3.44
N GLU A 22 -16.72 -5.72 3.23
CA GLU A 22 -15.47 -6.47 3.02
C GLU A 22 -14.80 -6.12 1.69
N GLU A 23 -15.59 -5.92 0.63
CA GLU A 23 -15.09 -5.47 -0.68
C GLU A 23 -14.43 -4.10 -0.57
N PHE A 24 -14.91 -3.26 0.35
CA PHE A 24 -14.35 -1.96 0.65
C PHE A 24 -13.00 -2.07 1.38
N ILE A 25 -12.86 -2.96 2.37
CA ILE A 25 -11.59 -3.23 3.05
C ILE A 25 -10.56 -3.72 2.02
N PHE A 26 -10.92 -4.71 1.22
CA PHE A 26 -10.03 -5.29 0.22
C PHE A 26 -9.55 -4.28 -0.82
N PHE A 27 -10.45 -3.39 -1.27
CA PHE A 27 -10.09 -2.29 -2.17
C PHE A 27 -9.07 -1.35 -1.54
N HIS A 28 -9.25 -0.97 -0.27
CA HIS A 28 -8.33 -0.05 0.42
C HIS A 28 -6.99 -0.69 0.74
N GLU A 29 -6.96 -1.98 1.07
CA GLU A 29 -5.69 -2.72 1.22
C GLU A 29 -4.91 -2.73 -0.11
N SER A 30 -5.60 -3.03 -1.21
CA SER A 30 -4.99 -3.02 -2.55
C SER A 30 -4.52 -1.62 -2.97
N LEU A 31 -5.32 -0.60 -2.68
CA LEU A 31 -4.97 0.80 -2.95
C LEU A 31 -3.80 1.27 -2.07
N CYS A 32 -3.69 0.77 -0.84
CA CYS A 32 -2.57 1.06 0.06
C CYS A 32 -1.26 0.51 -0.51
N VAL A 33 -1.25 -0.75 -0.99
CA VAL A 33 -0.08 -1.35 -1.66
C VAL A 33 0.38 -0.51 -2.85
N LEU A 34 -0.55 -0.12 -3.72
CA LEU A 34 -0.21 0.73 -4.86
C LEU A 34 0.26 2.13 -4.44
N SER A 35 -0.32 2.70 -3.37
CA SER A 35 0.14 3.99 -2.84
C SER A 35 1.59 3.92 -2.35
N ALA A 36 1.97 2.80 -1.71
CA ALA A 36 3.35 2.56 -1.30
C ALA A 36 4.29 2.42 -2.51
N LEU A 37 3.91 1.66 -3.54
CA LEU A 37 4.70 1.55 -4.79
C LEU A 37 4.91 2.91 -5.44
N ARG A 38 3.84 3.69 -5.60
CA ARG A 38 3.89 5.02 -6.19
C ARG A 38 4.77 5.97 -5.38
N HIS A 39 4.72 5.89 -4.05
CA HIS A 39 5.58 6.72 -3.21
C HIS A 39 7.07 6.42 -3.43
N ILE A 40 7.44 5.14 -3.57
CA ILE A 40 8.82 4.73 -3.84
C ILE A 40 9.24 5.19 -5.25
N ASP A 41 8.34 5.08 -6.24
CA ASP A 41 8.54 5.56 -7.61
C ASP A 41 8.76 7.07 -7.67
N ASP A 42 7.85 7.85 -7.09
CA ASP A 42 7.92 9.32 -7.03
C ASP A 42 9.20 9.81 -6.31
N ALA A 43 9.72 9.03 -5.36
CA ALA A 43 10.97 9.36 -4.67
C ALA A 43 12.21 9.22 -5.58
N GLY A 44 12.09 8.59 -6.76
CA GLY A 44 13.20 8.38 -7.70
C GLY A 44 14.23 7.35 -7.24
N TYR A 45 13.89 6.56 -6.20
CA TYR A 45 14.76 5.57 -5.58
C TYR A 45 14.17 4.18 -5.75
N LEU A 46 13.81 3.75 -6.96
CA LEU A 46 13.31 2.39 -7.13
C LEU A 46 14.47 1.39 -7.09
N PRO A 47 14.59 0.57 -6.03
CA PRO A 47 15.52 -0.54 -6.04
C PRO A 47 15.02 -1.57 -7.05
N SER A 48 15.93 -2.34 -7.64
CA SER A 48 15.57 -3.37 -8.63
C SER A 48 14.56 -4.40 -8.11
N HIS A 49 14.46 -4.58 -6.78
CA HIS A 49 13.52 -5.47 -6.13
C HIS A 49 12.87 -4.80 -4.92
N ILE A 50 11.54 -4.68 -4.96
CA ILE A 50 10.71 -4.11 -3.89
C ILE A 50 9.94 -5.24 -3.23
N THR A 51 9.97 -5.29 -1.89
CA THR A 51 9.15 -6.22 -1.12
C THR A 51 8.14 -5.45 -0.29
N ILE A 52 6.85 -5.74 -0.50
CA ILE A 52 5.75 -5.19 0.29
C ILE A 52 5.20 -6.29 1.18
N PHE A 53 5.13 -6.02 2.47
CA PHE A 53 4.53 -6.95 3.43
C PHE A 53 3.08 -6.55 3.71
N SER A 54 2.17 -7.53 3.69
CA SER A 54 0.76 -7.34 4.04
C SER A 54 0.27 -8.53 4.85
N ASP A 55 -0.63 -8.29 5.80
CA ASP A 55 -1.34 -9.33 6.55
C ASP A 55 -2.68 -9.73 5.93
N ASN A 56 -3.01 -9.18 4.76
CA ASN A 56 -4.19 -9.55 4.00
C ASN A 56 -3.83 -10.56 2.89
N SER A 57 -4.15 -11.83 3.10
CA SER A 57 -3.87 -12.91 2.13
C SER A 57 -4.53 -12.67 0.78
N ASN A 58 -5.75 -12.11 0.73
CA ASN A 58 -6.40 -11.80 -0.54
C ASN A 58 -5.56 -10.78 -1.34
N THR A 59 -4.96 -9.80 -0.66
CA THR A 59 -4.13 -8.77 -1.29
C THR A 59 -2.83 -9.37 -1.82
N VAL A 60 -2.20 -10.24 -1.03
CA VAL A 60 -1.03 -11.02 -1.45
C VAL A 60 -1.35 -11.83 -2.71
N ASP A 61 -2.47 -12.54 -2.72
CA ASP A 61 -2.84 -13.43 -3.83
C ASP A 61 -3.10 -12.67 -5.13
N ILE A 62 -3.80 -11.53 -5.10
CA ILE A 62 -4.10 -10.78 -6.33
C ILE A 62 -2.86 -10.12 -6.94
N PHE A 63 -1.94 -9.59 -6.13
CA PHE A 63 -0.74 -8.93 -6.64
C PHE A 63 0.27 -9.93 -7.19
N ASN A 64 0.30 -11.15 -6.67
CA ASN A 64 1.17 -12.22 -7.16
C ASN A 64 0.57 -13.01 -8.34
N SER A 65 -0.76 -13.15 -8.40
CA SER A 65 -1.43 -13.86 -9.50
C SER A 65 -1.80 -12.96 -10.68
N LEU A 66 -1.85 -11.64 -10.46
CA LEU A 66 -2.39 -10.65 -11.39
C LEU A 66 -3.83 -10.95 -11.84
N ARG A 67 -4.60 -11.67 -11.01
CA ARG A 67 -6.01 -12.00 -11.24
C ARG A 67 -6.86 -11.20 -10.27
N ALA A 68 -7.67 -10.28 -10.81
CA ALA A 68 -8.50 -9.40 -10.02
C ALA A 68 -9.91 -9.28 -10.57
N SER A 69 -10.82 -8.81 -9.70
CA SER A 69 -12.14 -8.37 -10.12
C SER A 69 -12.04 -7.09 -10.97
N PRO A 70 -13.06 -6.75 -11.79
CA PRO A 70 -13.05 -5.54 -12.61
C PRO A 70 -12.76 -4.26 -11.83
N ARG A 71 -13.18 -4.19 -10.56
CA ARG A 71 -12.95 -3.03 -9.69
C ARG A 71 -11.48 -2.86 -9.27
N ILE A 72 -10.75 -3.97 -9.13
CA ILE A 72 -9.36 -4.00 -8.67
C ILE A 72 -8.38 -3.95 -9.85
N ASN A 73 -8.78 -4.39 -11.03
CA ASN A 73 -7.93 -4.37 -12.23
C ASN A 73 -7.20 -3.04 -12.49
N PRO A 74 -7.81 -1.85 -12.34
CA PRO A 74 -7.09 -0.59 -12.51
C PRO A 74 -5.93 -0.41 -11.53
N ILE A 75 -6.07 -0.88 -10.28
CA ILE A 75 -4.99 -0.86 -9.28
C ILE A 75 -3.83 -1.74 -9.74
N LEU A 76 -4.11 -2.98 -10.14
CA LEU A 76 -3.06 -3.90 -10.59
C LEU A 76 -2.39 -3.43 -11.87
N LYS A 77 -3.17 -2.85 -12.80
CA LYS A 77 -2.63 -2.28 -14.03
C LYS A 77 -1.61 -1.18 -13.70
N GLN A 78 -1.97 -0.23 -12.83
CA GLN A 78 -1.06 0.86 -12.47
C GLN A 78 0.18 0.35 -11.70
N ALA A 79 0.05 -0.69 -10.88
CA ALA A 79 1.19 -1.34 -10.24
C ALA A 79 2.14 -1.98 -11.27
N CYS A 80 1.60 -2.64 -12.30
CA CYS A 80 2.38 -3.19 -13.40
C CYS A 80 3.04 -2.09 -14.24
N ASP A 81 2.32 -1.00 -14.54
CA ASP A 81 2.86 0.15 -15.29
C ASP A 81 4.09 0.72 -14.55
N ILE A 82 4.01 0.95 -13.23
CA ILE A 82 5.15 1.41 -12.40
C ILE A 82 6.33 0.43 -12.50
N SER A 83 6.08 -0.87 -12.37
CA SER A 83 7.12 -1.90 -12.43
C SER A 83 7.84 -1.91 -13.79
N LEU A 84 7.09 -1.77 -14.88
CA LEU A 84 7.62 -1.75 -16.24
C LEU A 84 8.41 -0.46 -16.52
N ASP A 85 7.85 0.70 -16.18
CA ASP A 85 8.46 2.01 -16.47
C ASP A 85 9.78 2.19 -15.71
N SER A 86 9.87 1.63 -14.50
CA SER A 86 11.05 1.72 -13.63
C SER A 86 12.04 0.57 -13.76
N CYS A 87 11.76 -0.44 -14.59
CA CYS A 87 12.54 -1.67 -14.67
C CYS A 87 12.79 -2.33 -13.30
N SER A 88 11.81 -2.23 -12.39
CA SER A 88 11.89 -2.74 -11.02
C SER A 88 10.82 -3.79 -10.78
N ASP A 89 11.20 -4.91 -10.18
CA ASP A 89 10.24 -5.95 -9.79
C ASP A 89 9.70 -5.66 -8.39
N TYR A 90 8.43 -5.99 -8.14
CA TYR A 90 7.88 -6.01 -6.80
C TYR A 90 7.29 -7.38 -6.44
N LYS A 91 7.29 -7.70 -5.15
CA LYS A 91 6.56 -8.84 -4.59
C LYS A 91 5.78 -8.42 -3.37
N VAL A 92 4.55 -8.92 -3.26
CA VAL A 92 3.73 -8.77 -2.06
C VAL A 92 3.82 -10.07 -1.27
N LEU A 93 4.28 -10.00 -0.02
CA LEU A 93 4.49 -11.14 0.85
C LEU A 93 3.56 -11.09 2.05
N PHE A 94 3.01 -12.24 2.40
CA PHE A 94 2.20 -12.37 3.60
C PHE A 94 3.07 -12.26 4.86
N VAL A 95 2.61 -11.48 5.84
CA VAL A 95 3.10 -11.49 7.21
C VAL A 95 1.94 -11.63 8.19
N PRO A 96 2.09 -12.32 9.32
CA PRO A 96 1.06 -12.31 10.36
C PRO A 96 0.77 -10.88 10.85
N GLY A 97 -0.49 -10.56 11.17
CA GLY A 97 -0.86 -9.22 11.67
C GLY A 97 -0.09 -8.78 12.93
N VAL A 98 0.36 -9.74 13.75
CA VAL A 98 1.25 -9.47 14.90
C VAL A 98 2.64 -8.91 14.50
N GLN A 99 3.03 -9.06 13.24
CA GLN A 99 4.24 -8.46 12.65
C GLN A 99 3.92 -7.19 11.84
N ASN A 100 2.65 -6.92 11.53
CA ASN A 100 2.19 -5.74 10.77
C ASN A 100 1.66 -4.60 11.67
N GLN A 101 2.04 -4.59 12.96
CA GLN A 101 1.42 -3.72 13.96
C GLN A 101 1.62 -2.22 13.72
N ILE A 102 2.76 -1.83 13.13
CA ILE A 102 3.04 -0.41 12.83
C ILE A 102 2.09 0.07 11.73
N ALA A 103 1.93 -0.70 10.64
CA ALA A 103 1.00 -0.35 9.56
C ALA A 103 -0.46 -0.34 10.05
N ASP A 104 -0.87 -1.31 10.88
CA ASP A 104 -2.19 -1.33 11.54
C ASP A 104 -2.40 -0.04 12.36
N ALA A 105 -1.44 0.34 13.22
CA ALA A 105 -1.52 1.57 14.00
C ALA A 105 -1.63 2.83 13.11
N LEU A 106 -0.79 2.94 12.07
CA LEU A 106 -0.84 4.04 11.10
C LEU A 106 -2.20 4.13 10.38
N SER A 107 -2.76 2.99 9.99
CA SER A 107 -4.05 2.94 9.30
C SER A 107 -5.23 3.43 10.14
N ARG A 108 -5.07 3.41 11.48
CA ARG A 108 -6.03 3.82 12.50
C ARG A 108 -5.72 5.18 13.12
N PHE A 109 -4.69 5.89 12.65
CA PHE A 109 -4.21 7.14 13.24
C PHE A 109 -3.74 7.00 14.70
N ASP A 110 -3.33 5.80 15.11
CA ASP A 110 -2.80 5.52 16.45
C ASP A 110 -1.29 5.79 16.50
N PHE A 111 -0.93 7.07 16.48
CA PHE A 111 0.46 7.52 16.41
C PHE A 111 1.24 7.22 17.69
N ASP A 112 0.57 7.17 18.84
CA ASP A 112 1.21 6.81 20.11
C ASP A 112 1.66 5.34 20.08
N ARG A 113 0.78 4.43 19.63
CA ARG A 113 1.14 3.03 19.44
C ARG A 113 2.24 2.88 18.40
N ALA A 114 2.15 3.56 17.26
CA ALA A 114 3.19 3.51 16.23
C ALA A 114 4.55 4.00 16.76
N THR A 115 4.58 5.07 17.55
CA THR A 115 5.80 5.62 18.17
C THR A 115 6.37 4.68 19.22
N SER A 116 5.51 4.01 20.00
CA SER A 116 5.98 3.01 20.99
C SER A 116 6.60 1.78 20.32
N LEU A 117 6.08 1.36 19.17
CA LEU A 117 6.57 0.22 18.40
C LEU A 117 7.82 0.55 17.57
N SER A 118 7.92 1.79 17.07
CA SER A 118 9.08 2.28 16.33
C SER A 118 9.46 3.69 16.79
N PRO A 119 10.31 3.81 17.83
CA PRO A 119 10.75 5.10 18.34
C PRO A 119 11.42 5.94 17.25
N GLY A 120 11.05 7.22 17.19
CA GLY A 120 11.60 8.16 16.20
C GLY A 120 11.00 8.03 14.78
N ILE A 121 9.91 7.29 14.62
CA ILE A 121 9.16 7.26 13.35
C ILE A 121 8.71 8.66 12.93
N VAL A 122 8.88 8.99 11.65
CA VAL A 122 8.41 10.26 11.09
C VAL A 122 7.12 10.02 10.33
N PHE A 123 6.06 10.76 10.70
CA PHE A 123 4.73 10.59 10.12
C PHE A 123 4.49 11.56 8.97
N HIS A 124 3.99 11.03 7.85
CA HIS A 124 3.65 11.79 6.66
C HIS A 124 2.23 11.47 6.18
N PRO A 125 1.39 12.48 5.90
CA PRO A 125 0.14 12.24 5.18
C PRO A 125 0.46 11.88 3.72
N PHE A 126 -0.39 11.06 3.10
CA PHE A 126 -0.33 10.83 1.65
C PHE A 126 -1.71 10.97 1.01
N THR A 127 -1.74 11.19 -0.31
CA THR A 127 -2.98 11.14 -1.10
C THR A 127 -2.96 9.86 -1.93
N PRO A 128 -3.94 8.95 -1.77
CA PRO A 128 -3.96 7.73 -2.56
C PRO A 128 -4.19 8.04 -4.05
N PRO A 129 -3.65 7.21 -4.97
CA PRO A 129 -3.89 7.35 -6.39
C PRO A 129 -5.39 7.35 -6.72
N ARG A 130 -5.79 8.22 -7.64
CA ARG A 130 -7.17 8.29 -8.13
C ARG A 130 -7.32 7.42 -9.36
N ILE A 131 -7.93 6.25 -9.21
CA ILE A 131 -7.93 5.18 -10.23
C ILE A 131 -9.32 4.87 -10.78
N THR A 132 -10.35 5.58 -10.29
CA THR A 132 -11.77 5.33 -10.60
C THR A 132 -12.48 6.49 -11.29
N LEU A 133 -11.81 7.58 -11.65
CA LEU A 133 -12.34 8.47 -12.68
C LEU A 133 -11.80 7.97 -14.01
N GLY A 134 -12.68 7.41 -14.85
CA GLY A 134 -12.34 7.10 -16.23
C GLY A 134 -11.79 8.33 -16.96
N ASP A 135 -11.08 8.08 -18.06
CA ASP A 135 -10.66 9.15 -18.96
C ASP A 135 -11.85 10.03 -19.30
N LYS A 136 -11.65 11.37 -19.30
CA LYS A 136 -12.61 12.23 -19.97
C LYS A 136 -12.65 11.79 -21.43
N VAL A 137 -13.85 11.37 -21.83
CA VAL A 137 -14.29 11.02 -23.20
C VAL A 137 -13.57 11.83 -24.26
#